data_AF-H0G2S2-F1
#
_entry.id   AF-H0G2S2-F1
#
_cell.length_a   1.000
_cell.length_b   1.000
_cell.length_c   1.000
_cell.angle_alpha   90.00
_cell.angle_beta   90.00
_cell.angle_gamma   90.00
#
_symmetry.space_group_name_H-M   'P 1'
#
loop_
_entity.id
_entity.type
_entity.pdbx_description
1 polymer ?
#
loop_
_entity_poly.entity_id
_entity_poly.type
_entity_poly.pdbx_seq_one_letter_code
_entity_poly.pdbx_strand_id
1 'polypeptide(L)' 'MAMQSDDHNKHAPGRGKGAGHSSEAEARRLRLAKNLRDNLQRRKQQMRARRAGAADETSGLPAAKSDESED' A
#
# COMPACT_ATOMS: atom_id res chain seq x y z
N MET A 1 1.85 27.20 -24.87
CA MET A 1 1.25 26.24 -23.91
C MET A 1 2.36 25.71 -23.03
N ALA A 2 2.59 26.36 -21.87
CA ALA A 2 3.56 25.91 -20.88
C ALA A 2 2.84 24.92 -19.95
N MET A 3 3.38 23.71 -19.82
CA MET A 3 2.82 22.62 -19.03
C MET A 3 2.71 23.01 -17.55
N GLN A 4 1.50 22.93 -17.01
CA GLN A 4 1.22 23.02 -15.58
C GLN A 4 2.11 22.05 -14.81
N SER A 5 2.81 22.58 -13.81
CA SER A 5 3.57 21.84 -12.82
C SER A 5 2.58 21.36 -11.75
N ASP A 6 2.33 20.06 -11.68
CA ASP A 6 1.47 19.48 -10.65
C ASP A 6 2.18 19.44 -9.30
N ASP A 7 2.06 20.56 -8.56
CA ASP A 7 2.41 20.70 -7.14
C ASP A 7 1.43 19.91 -6.25
N HIS A 8 1.50 18.58 -6.33
CA HIS A 8 0.76 17.67 -5.45
C HIS A 8 1.66 17.03 -4.41
N ASN A 9 2.29 17.86 -3.57
CA ASN A 9 2.77 17.37 -2.27
C ASN A 9 2.68 18.42 -1.17
N LYS A 10 1.48 19.01 -1.03
CA LYS A 10 1.13 19.84 0.12
C LYS A 10 0.99 18.95 1.34
N HIS A 11 2.05 18.89 2.14
CA HIS A 11 2.08 18.23 3.45
C HIS A 11 1.03 18.88 4.35
N ALA A 12 -0.05 18.15 4.64
CA ALA A 12 -1.00 18.53 5.68
C ALA A 12 -0.34 18.36 7.08
N PRO A 13 -0.38 19.36 7.98
CA PRO A 13 0.14 19.20 9.33
C PRO A 13 -0.86 18.42 10.19
N GLY A 14 -0.67 17.11 10.28
CA GLY A 14 -1.43 16.22 11.15
C GLY A 14 -1.04 16.36 12.63
N ARG A 15 -1.87 17.10 13.36
CA ARG A 15 -2.05 17.17 14.83
C ARG A 15 -1.49 16.01 15.68
N GLY A 16 -0.85 16.39 16.79
CA GLY A 16 -1.13 15.78 18.11
C GLY A 16 -0.09 14.82 18.67
N LYS A 17 0.95 15.35 19.32
CA LYS A 17 1.85 14.60 20.21
C LYS A 17 1.12 14.30 21.53
N GLY A 18 0.49 13.13 21.65
CA GLY A 18 -0.12 12.63 22.90
C GLY A 18 0.63 11.41 23.42
N ALA A 19 1.23 11.52 24.62
CA ALA A 19 2.14 10.57 25.23
C ALA A 19 1.49 9.27 25.79
N GLY A 20 0.49 8.72 25.10
CA GLY A 20 -0.13 7.41 25.40
C GLY A 20 -0.08 6.41 24.24
N HIS A 21 0.52 6.78 23.10
CA HIS A 21 0.43 6.06 21.82
C HIS A 21 1.61 5.12 21.51
N SER A 22 2.63 5.01 22.35
CA SER A 22 3.84 4.22 22.02
C SER A 22 3.54 2.73 21.86
N SER A 23 2.76 2.13 22.78
CA SER A 23 2.45 0.69 22.74
C SER A 23 1.56 0.29 21.56
N GLU A 24 0.54 1.10 21.26
CA GLU A 24 -0.33 0.85 20.11
C GLU A 24 0.39 1.12 18.78
N ALA A 25 1.22 2.15 18.71
CA ALA A 25 2.06 2.43 17.55
C ALA A 25 3.07 1.29 17.30
N GLU A 26 3.66 0.73 18.35
CA GLU A 26 4.53 -0.45 18.25
C GLU A 26 3.76 -1.70 17.80
N ALA A 27 2.58 -1.97 18.36
CA ALA A 27 1.72 -3.07 17.93
C ALA A 27 1.35 -2.95 16.43
N ARG A 28 1.05 -1.73 15.96
CA ARG A 28 0.80 -1.46 14.53
C ARG A 28 2.03 -1.70 13.68
N ARG A 29 3.21 -1.22 14.10
CA ARG A 29 4.49 -1.46 13.41
C ARG A 29 4.80 -2.95 13.29
N LEU A 30 4.60 -3.73 14.36
CA LEU A 30 4.81 -5.18 14.35
C LEU A 30 3.88 -5.89 13.36
N ARG A 31 2.59 -5.54 13.32
CA ARG A 31 1.64 -6.08 12.34
C ARG A 31 2.03 -5.72 10.91
N LEU A 32 2.43 -4.48 10.67
CA LEU A 32 2.88 -4.03 9.35
C LEU A 32 4.13 -4.77 8.90
N ALA A 33 5.11 -4.97 9.79
CA ALA A 33 6.32 -5.71 9.49
C ALA A 33 6.02 -7.19 9.14
N LYS A 34 5.11 -7.83 9.88
CA LYS A 34 4.65 -9.19 9.58
C LYS A 34 3.97 -9.25 8.20
N ASN A 35 3.01 -8.36 7.95
CA ASN A 35 2.30 -8.30 6.68
C ASN A 35 3.25 -8.05 5.50
N LEU A 36 4.25 -7.17 5.68
CA LEU A 36 5.27 -6.91 4.67
C LEU A 36 6.08 -8.18 4.37
N ARG A 37 6.52 -8.92 5.40
CA ARG A 37 7.24 -10.18 5.21
C ARG A 37 6.39 -11.19 4.43
N ASP A 38 5.13 -11.37 4.81
CA ASP A 38 4.23 -12.32 4.15
C ASP A 38 3.94 -11.91 2.70
N ASN A 39 3.75 -10.61 2.44
CA ASN A 39 3.54 -10.08 1.09
C ASN A 39 4.77 -10.29 0.19
N LEU A 40 5.97 -10.02 0.70
CA LEU A 40 7.23 -10.25 -0.03
C LEU A 40 7.43 -11.73 -0.35
N GLN A 41 7.11 -12.63 0.59
CA GLN A 41 7.18 -14.07 0.36
C GLN A 41 6.20 -14.53 -0.73
N ARG A 42 4.94 -14.07 -0.66
CA ARG A 42 3.93 -14.34 -1.70
C ARG A 42 4.37 -13.83 -3.06
N ARG A 43 4.86 -12.59 -3.15
CA ARG A 43 5.35 -12.01 -4.41
C ARG A 43 6.56 -12.78 -4.96
N LYS A 44 7.45 -13.25 -4.10
CA LYS A 44 8.59 -14.09 -4.49
C LYS A 44 8.16 -15.43 -5.06
N GLN A 45 7.15 -16.07 -4.47
CA GLN A 45 6.57 -17.31 -4.99
C GLN A 45 5.93 -17.09 -6.36
N GLN A 46 5.11 -16.05 -6.51
CA GLN A 46 4.51 -15.67 -7.79
C GLN A 46 5.56 -15.42 -8.88
N MET A 47 6.61 -14.65 -8.57
CA MET A 47 7.70 -14.41 -9.53
C MET A 47 8.40 -15.70 -9.96
N ARG A 48 8.61 -16.65 -9.03
CA ARG A 48 9.17 -17.97 -9.38
C ARG A 48 8.22 -18.79 -10.24
N ALA A 49 6.92 -18.81 -9.92
CA ALA A 49 5.90 -19.50 -10.72
C ALA A 49 5.87 -18.96 -12.15
N ARG A 50 5.84 -17.62 -12.32
CA ARG A 50 5.93 -16.96 -13.63
C ARG A 50 7.20 -17.35 -14.39
N ARG A 51 8.35 -17.43 -13.71
CA ARG A 51 9.63 -17.83 -14.32
C ARG A 51 9.69 -19.30 -14.71
N ALA A 52 9.00 -20.15 -13.95
CA ALA A 52 8.88 -21.59 -14.22
C ALA A 52 7.81 -21.93 -15.26
N GLY A 53 7.13 -20.93 -15.84
CA GLY A 53 6.05 -21.14 -16.81
C GLY A 53 4.75 -21.66 -16.18
N ALA A 54 4.62 -21.60 -14.85
CA ALA A 54 3.37 -21.96 -14.18
C ALA A 54 2.32 -20.87 -14.40
N ALA A 55 1.07 -21.28 -14.62
CA ALA A 55 -0.06 -20.38 -14.78
C ALA A 55 -0.18 -19.50 -13.52
N ASP A 56 -0.24 -18.18 -13.71
CA ASP A 56 -0.45 -17.25 -12.62
C ASP A 56 -1.93 -17.26 -12.23
N GLU A 57 -2.30 -18.03 -11.20
CA GLU A 57 -3.67 -18.12 -10.70
C GLU A 57 -4.15 -16.84 -9.99
N THR A 58 -3.38 -15.75 -10.00
CA THR A 58 -3.85 -14.47 -9.48
C THR A 58 -5.04 -13.97 -10.31
N SER A 59 -6.24 -14.15 -9.77
CA SER A 59 -7.42 -13.41 -10.17
C SER A 59 -7.09 -11.91 -10.05
N GLY A 60 -7.34 -11.15 -11.12
CA GLY A 60 -7.04 -9.72 -11.17
C GLY A 60 -7.63 -8.98 -9.97
N LEU A 61 -6.92 -7.95 -9.49
CA LEU A 61 -7.44 -7.10 -8.43
C LEU A 61 -8.80 -6.54 -8.86
N PRO A 62 -9.80 -6.49 -7.97
CA PRO A 62 -11.09 -5.90 -8.30
C PRO A 62 -10.85 -4.47 -8.77
N ALA A 63 -11.52 -4.07 -9.86
CA ALA A 63 -11.48 -2.69 -10.32
C ALA A 63 -11.80 -1.78 -9.13
N ALA A 64 -10.95 -0.77 -8.88
CA ALA A 64 -11.32 0.29 -7.96
C ALA A 64 -12.67 0.82 -8.42
N LYS A 65 -13.64 0.98 -7.51
CA LYS A 65 -14.91 1.62 -7.84
C LYS A 65 -14.58 3.02 -8.37
N SER A 66 -14.56 3.15 -9.69
CA SER A 66 -14.78 4.41 -10.36
C SER A 66 -16.24 4.78 -10.09
N ASP A 67 -16.44 6.02 -9.67
CA ASP A 67 -17.73 6.63 -9.32
C ASP A 67 -18.07 6.62 -7.83
N GLU A 68 -17.54 7.60 -7.10
CA GLU A 68 -18.16 8.32 -5.97
C GLU A 68 -17.30 9.57 -5.67
N SER A 69 -16.97 10.34 -6.71
CA SER A 69 -16.38 11.67 -6.56
C SER A 69 -16.87 12.57 -7.70
N GLU A 70 -18.20 12.67 -7.82
CA GLU A 70 -18.89 13.82 -8.39
C GLU A 70 -19.67 14.50 -7.25
N ASP A 71 -18.98 15.30 -6.43
CA ASP A 71 -19.49 16.50 -5.74
C ASP A 71 -18.31 17.33 -5.18
#